data_AF-A0A0F9EJJ5-F1
#
_entry.id   AF-A0A0F9EJJ5-F1
#
_cell.length_a   1.000
_cell.length_b   1.000
_cell.length_c   1.000
_cell.angle_alpha   90.00
_cell.angle_beta   90.00
_cell.angle_gamma   90.00
#
_symmetry.space_group_name_H-M   'P 1'
#
loop_
_entity.id
_entity.type
_entity.pdbx_description
1 polymer ?
#
loop_
_entity_poly.entity_id
_entity_poly.type
_entity_poly.pdbx_seq_one_letter_code
_entity_poly.pdbx_strand_id
1 'polypeptide(L)' 'MFRVMVSGGIIKDFKIREEAVSFLIKRRGELRKMKGIEGETLEVSIHECGHGVGKPCINWERFTK' A
#
# COMPACT_ATOMS: atom_id res chain seq x y z
N MET A 1 -0.11 -2.07 -12.88
CA MET A 1 0.07 -0.87 -12.03
C MET A 1 0.22 -1.32 -10.59
N PHE A 2 1.13 -0.73 -9.83
CA PHE A 2 1.39 -1.06 -8.43
C PHE A 2 0.86 0.06 -7.54
N ARG A 3 -0.07 -0.26 -6.66
CA ARG A 3 -0.77 0.69 -5.81
C ARG A 3 -0.40 0.44 -4.37
N VAL A 4 0.13 1.46 -3.70
CA VAL A 4 0.39 1.43 -2.27
C VAL A 4 -0.86 1.94 -1.54
N MET A 5 -1.40 1.15 -0.63
CA MET A 5 -2.61 1.48 0.12
C MET A 5 -2.36 1.38 1.62
N VAL A 6 -3.16 2.12 2.37
CA VAL A 6 -3.40 1.93 3.81
C VAL A 6 -4.85 1.56 4.06
N SER A 7 -5.19 1.09 5.26
CA SER A 7 -6.59 0.85 5.69
C SER A 7 -7.53 2.03 5.35
N GLY A 8 -7.02 3.27 5.39
CA GLY A 8 -7.78 4.50 5.09
C GLY A 8 -7.84 4.90 3.62
N GLY A 9 -7.28 4.11 2.70
CA GLY A 9 -7.34 4.37 1.25
C GLY A 9 -6.00 4.36 0.54
N ILE A 10 -6.00 4.90 -0.69
CA ILE A 10 -4.86 4.85 -1.60
C ILE A 10 -3.83 5.92 -1.21
N ILE A 11 -2.58 5.53 -1.04
CA ILE A 11 -1.48 6.47 -0.83
C ILE A 11 -0.96 6.96 -2.19
N LYS A 12 -0.57 6.02 -3.06
CA LYS A 12 0.10 6.34 -4.32
C LYS A 12 0.10 5.19 -5.31
N ASP A 13 0.02 5.53 -6.60
CA ASP A 13 0.16 4.61 -7.72
C ASP A 13 1.56 4.72 -8.35
N PHE A 14 2.06 3.57 -8.80
CA PHE A 14 3.36 3.39 -9.44
C PHE A 14 3.21 2.52 -10.69
N LYS A 15 4.06 2.79 -11.70
CA LYS A 15 4.10 1.97 -12.92
C LYS A 15 4.93 0.70 -12.71
N ILE A 16 5.97 0.79 -11.88
CA ILE A 16 6.99 -0.24 -11.67
C ILE A 16 6.94 -0.70 -10.21
N ARG A 17 7.17 -2.00 -9.97
CA ARG A 17 7.06 -2.62 -8.64
C ARG A 17 8.12 -2.10 -7.68
N GLU A 18 9.35 -2.00 -8.17
CA GLU A 18 10.54 -1.60 -7.43
C GLU A 18 10.37 -0.18 -6.86
N GLU A 19 9.69 0.71 -7.59
CA GLU A 19 9.38 2.05 -7.12
C GLU A 19 8.39 2.04 -5.95
N ALA A 20 7.35 1.19 -6.02
CA ALA A 20 6.37 1.02 -4.95
C ALA A 20 7.02 0.44 -3.68
N VAL A 21 7.90 -0.55 -3.84
CA VAL A 21 8.67 -1.14 -2.74
C VAL A 21 9.64 -0.13 -2.14
N SER A 22 10.40 0.59 -2.98
CA SER A 22 11.33 1.63 -2.52
C SER A 22 10.62 2.74 -1.74
N PHE A 23 9.44 3.14 -2.20
CA PHE A 23 8.59 4.10 -1.50
C PHE A 23 8.18 3.57 -0.11
N LEU A 24 7.72 2.32 -0.01
CA LEU A 24 7.36 1.73 1.27
C LEU A 24 8.54 1.65 2.23
N ILE A 25 9.71 1.21 1.76
CA ILE A 25 10.91 1.11 2.60
C ILE A 25 11.30 2.49 3.13
N LYS A 26 11.35 3.51 2.27
CA LYS A 26 11.71 4.89 2.65
C LYS A 26 10.72 5.49 3.64
N ARG A 27 9.42 5.23 3.46
CA ARG A 27 8.38 5.80 4.31
C ARG A 27 7.93 4.89 5.43
N ARG A 28 8.53 3.71 5.61
CA ARG A 28 8.12 2.71 6.62
C ARG A 28 8.08 3.31 8.03
N GLY A 29 9.06 4.14 8.37
CA GLY A 29 9.12 4.83 9.66
C GLY A 29 7.99 5.83 9.87
N GLU A 30 7.61 6.56 8.82
CA GLU A 30 6.50 7.54 8.84
C GLU A 30 5.14 6.83 8.88
N LEU A 31 4.97 5.80 8.04
CA LEU A 31 3.77 4.97 7.99
C LEU A 31 3.54 4.26 9.33
N ARG A 32 4.61 3.80 10.00
CA ARG A 32 4.53 3.28 11.37
C ARG A 32 4.13 4.33 12.40
N LYS A 33 4.29 5.62 12.14
CA LYS A 33 3.86 6.70 13.05
C LYS A 33 2.46 7.21 12.75
N MET A 34 1.91 6.92 11.56
CA MET A 34 0.51 7.23 11.28
C MET A 34 -0.38 6.53 12.33
N LYS A 35 -1.32 7.30 12.89
CA LYS A 35 -2.40 6.75 13.69
C LYS A 35 -3.37 6.09 12.72
N GLY A 36 -3.71 4.83 12.98
CA GLY A 36 -4.86 4.22 12.35
C GLY A 36 -6.13 5.00 12.70
N ILE A 37 -7.22 4.69 12.02
CA ILE A 37 -8.54 5.13 12.45
C ILE A 37 -8.77 4.56 13.87
N GLU A 38 -9.41 5.33 14.74
CA GLU A 38 -9.58 4.94 16.15
C GLU A 38 -10.28 3.57 16.24
N GLY A 39 -9.58 2.57 16.81
CA GLY A 39 -10.04 1.18 16.86
C GLY A 39 -9.58 0.27 15.73
N GLU A 40 -8.85 0.76 14.72
CA GLU A 40 -8.36 -0.03 13.60
C GLU A 40 -6.82 -0.11 13.52
N THR A 41 -6.32 -1.32 13.32
CA THR A 41 -4.92 -1.62 12.97
C THR A 41 -4.60 -0.99 11.62
N LEU A 42 -3.53 -0.20 11.57
CA LEU A 42 -3.07 0.39 10.30
C LEU A 42 -2.39 -0.71 9.50
N GLU A 43 -3.04 -1.11 8.42
CA GLU A 43 -2.52 -2.02 7.43
C GLU A 43 -1.92 -1.23 6.28
N VAL A 44 -0.74 -1.64 5.83
CA VAL A 44 -0.11 -1.11 4.62
C VAL A 44 0.10 -2.26 3.66
N SER A 45 -0.29 -2.07 2.40
CA SER A 45 -0.14 -3.08 1.36
C SER A 45 0.28 -2.54 0.00
N ILE A 46 0.95 -3.37 -0.80
CA ILE A 46 1.16 -3.13 -2.24
C ILE A 46 0.22 -4.04 -3.03
N HIS A 47 -0.65 -3.42 -3.81
CA HIS A 47 -1.58 -4.10 -4.71
C HIS A 47 -1.05 -3.99 -6.14
N GLU A 48 -0.73 -5.12 -6.77
CA GLU A 48 -0.53 -5.17 -8.21
C GLU A 48 -1.88 -5.32 -8.89
N CYS A 49 -2.40 -4.22 -9.43
CA CYS A 49 -3.64 -4.21 -10.18
C CYS A 49 -3.34 -4.27 -11.67
N GLY A 50 -3.97 -5.22 -12.36
CA GLY A 50 -3.96 -5.28 -13.83
C GLY A 50 -4.63 -4.04 -14.43
N HIS A 51 -4.22 -3.64 -15.63
CA HIS A 51 -4.89 -2.56 -16.35
C HIS A 51 -6.31 -3.02 -16.77
N GLY A 52 -7.35 -2.47 -16.14
CA GLY A 52 -8.76 -2.74 -16.43
C GLY A 52 -9.67 -2.67 -15.20
N VAL A 53 -10.86 -2.10 -15.35
CA VAL A 53 -11.91 -2.12 -14.31
C VAL A 53 -12.31 -3.57 -14.04
N GLY A 54 -12.31 -3.99 -12.76
CA GLY A 54 -12.72 -5.34 -12.35
C GLY A 54 -11.64 -6.42 -12.45
N LYS A 55 -10.39 -6.09 -12.82
CA LYS A 55 -9.29 -7.07 -12.75
C LYS A 55 -8.84 -7.31 -11.31
N PRO A 56 -8.54 -8.55 -10.92
CA PRO A 56 -8.09 -8.86 -9.57
C PRO A 56 -6.76 -8.16 -9.29
N CYS A 57 -6.66 -7.53 -8.13
CA CYS A 57 -5.37 -7.02 -7.64
C CYS A 57 -4.71 -8.10 -6.78
N ILE A 58 -3.42 -8.32 -6.99
CA ILE A 58 -2.63 -9.24 -6.17
C ILE A 58 -1.99 -8.44 -5.03
N ASN A 59 -2.25 -8.84 -3.79
CA ASN A 59 -1.59 -8.24 -2.63
C ASN A 59 -0.20 -8.86 -2.48
N TRP A 60 0.84 -8.07 -2.75
CA TRP A 60 2.22 -8.51 -2.83
C TRP A 60 2.94 -8.49 -1.48
N GLU A 61 2.61 -7.51 -0.65
CA GLU A 61 3.27 -7.30 0.63
C GLU A 61 2.27 -6.64 1.56
N ARG A 62 2.12 -7.18 2.76
CA ARG A 62 1.22 -6.68 3.81
C ARG A 62 2.01 -6.60 5.10
N PHE A 63 1.94 -5.45 5.78
CA PHE A 63 2.35 -5.36 7.17
C PHE A 63 1.28 -4.64 7.98
N THR A 64 1.02 -5.18 9.17
CA THR A 64 0.10 -4.62 10.15
C THR A 64 0.89 -3.90 11.24
N LYS A 65 0.31 -2.82 11.76
CA LYS A 65 0.76 -2.14 12.96
C LYS A 65 -0.33 -2.19 14.02
#